data_AF-A0A2D2DED8-F1
#
_entry.id   AF-A0A2D2DED8-F1
#
_cell.length_a   1.000
_cell.length_b   1.000
_cell.length_c   1.000
_cell.angle_alpha   90.00
_cell.angle_beta   90.00
_cell.angle_gamma   90.00
#
_symmetry.space_group_name_H-M   'P 1'
#
loop_
_entity.id
_entity.type
_entity.pdbx_description
1 polymer ?
#
loop_
_entity_poly.entity_id
_entity_poly.type
_entity_poly.pdbx_seq_one_letter_code
_entity_poly.pdbx_strand_id
1 'polypeptide(L)'
;MIDLYDSASPAVASAPPHAVRSHLRAAIWFAGVILPVIALAALFIGLRWEGIVLSLTLTVYIVFIASVPLANALLIHAVDSEWLELSRPLALLHGFATGISAIFAILFLPLTPVAVLGLVVFGLGLLLLAPLLALIATLAVRRVLAGRLLHSGGAALPSAWPGVLLALAIVGAMELPSVVTRVGMRMASDEAHATSTNGIRVLRYLGNEKIMRRICAGEGGFPPDLTSIVLTTRGATSAEEARASYYRLTGTQCSAVPAPSGRSAHASDGAGRYAGQETGR
;
A
#
# COMPACT_ATOMS: atom_id res chain seq x y z
N MET A 1 -72.63 22.72 -25.78
CA MET A 1 -71.94 21.47 -26.15
C MET A 1 -70.46 21.81 -26.25
N ILE A 2 -69.77 21.75 -25.11
CA ILE A 2 -68.35 22.04 -24.96
C ILE A 2 -67.78 20.74 -24.41
N ASP A 3 -67.18 19.94 -25.29
CA ASP A 3 -66.50 18.71 -24.90
C ASP A 3 -65.14 19.10 -24.29
N LEU A 4 -64.98 18.77 -23.02
CA LEU A 4 -63.69 18.82 -22.32
C LEU A 4 -62.76 17.79 -22.97
N TYR A 5 -61.66 18.27 -23.54
CA TYR A 5 -60.49 17.44 -23.80
C TYR A 5 -59.83 17.10 -22.46
N ASP A 6 -60.07 15.89 -21.99
CA ASP A 6 -59.36 15.26 -20.87
C ASP A 6 -57.96 14.86 -21.36
N SER A 7 -56.98 15.74 -21.17
CA SER A 7 -55.58 15.47 -21.46
C SER A 7 -55.00 14.52 -20.42
N ALA A 8 -55.14 13.22 -20.68
CA ALA A 8 -54.44 12.16 -19.97
C ALA A 8 -52.92 12.32 -20.15
N SER A 9 -52.26 12.87 -19.13
CA SER A 9 -50.80 12.86 -19.01
C SER A 9 -50.33 11.41 -18.86
N PRO A 10 -49.38 10.90 -19.69
CA PRO A 10 -48.83 9.58 -19.49
C PRO A 10 -48.05 9.56 -18.17
N ALA A 11 -48.53 8.76 -17.22
CA ALA A 11 -47.82 8.43 -16.00
C ALA A 11 -46.44 7.86 -16.35
N VAL A 12 -45.40 8.67 -16.18
CA VAL A 12 -44.02 8.22 -16.19
C VAL A 12 -43.87 7.25 -15.03
N ALA A 13 -43.86 5.95 -15.33
CA ALA A 13 -43.57 4.91 -14.38
C ALA A 13 -42.12 5.06 -13.88
N SER A 14 -41.95 5.78 -12.77
CA SER A 14 -40.68 5.86 -12.06
C SER A 14 -40.36 4.49 -11.49
N ALA A 15 -39.47 3.74 -12.14
CA ALA A 15 -38.86 2.54 -11.57
C ALA A 15 -38.32 2.87 -10.18
N PRO A 16 -38.49 2.00 -9.17
CA PRO A 16 -38.38 2.46 -7.81
C PRO A 16 -36.90 2.54 -7.34
N PRO A 17 -36.54 3.58 -6.56
CA PRO A 17 -35.15 3.89 -6.18
C PRO A 17 -34.49 2.91 -5.19
N HIS A 18 -35.20 1.87 -4.75
CA HIS A 18 -34.72 0.95 -3.71
C HIS A 18 -33.85 -0.20 -4.26
N ALA A 19 -34.10 -0.71 -5.47
CA ALA A 19 -33.34 -1.82 -6.03
C ALA A 19 -31.90 -1.42 -6.40
N VAL A 20 -31.71 -0.23 -6.97
CA VAL A 20 -30.37 0.30 -7.28
C VAL A 20 -29.56 0.54 -6.00
N ARG A 21 -30.23 0.91 -4.89
CA ARG A 21 -29.59 1.10 -3.58
C ARG A 21 -29.12 -0.20 -2.94
N SER A 22 -29.83 -1.32 -3.12
CA SER A 22 -29.43 -2.61 -2.55
C SER A 22 -28.22 -3.22 -3.27
N HIS A 23 -28.19 -3.18 -4.61
CA HIS A 23 -27.04 -3.66 -5.39
C HIS A 23 -25.77 -2.84 -5.14
N LEU A 24 -25.89 -1.52 -5.08
CA LEU A 24 -24.77 -0.64 -4.75
C LEU A 24 -24.22 -0.96 -3.35
N ARG A 25 -25.10 -1.21 -2.37
CA ARG A 25 -24.71 -1.60 -1.01
C ARG A 25 -23.98 -2.94 -0.97
N ALA A 26 -24.48 -3.94 -1.69
CA ALA A 26 -23.82 -5.24 -1.79
C ALA A 26 -22.43 -5.11 -2.43
N ALA A 27 -22.31 -4.32 -3.50
CA ALA A 27 -21.02 -4.04 -4.15
C ALA A 27 -20.03 -3.35 -3.21
N ILE A 28 -20.50 -2.36 -2.44
CA ILE A 28 -19.70 -1.67 -1.42
C ILE A 28 -19.23 -2.62 -0.32
N TRP A 29 -20.10 -3.50 0.18
CA TRP A 29 -19.73 -4.52 1.17
C TRP A 29 -18.68 -5.48 0.64
N PHE A 30 -18.89 -5.96 -0.58
CA PHE A 30 -17.98 -6.89 -1.22
C PHE A 30 -16.60 -6.25 -1.44
N ALA A 31 -16.56 -5.08 -2.08
CA ALA A 31 -15.32 -4.38 -2.43
C ALA A 31 -14.60 -3.79 -1.20
N GLY A 32 -15.35 -3.28 -0.23
CA GLY A 32 -14.82 -2.54 0.92
C GLY A 32 -14.47 -3.39 2.13
N VAL A 33 -15.05 -4.59 2.26
CA VAL A 33 -14.90 -5.43 3.46
C VAL A 33 -14.50 -6.86 3.10
N ILE A 34 -15.30 -7.57 2.31
CA ILE A 34 -15.11 -9.00 2.05
C ILE A 34 -13.80 -9.23 1.29
N LEU A 35 -13.61 -8.52 0.18
CA LEU A 35 -12.44 -8.69 -0.67
C LEU A 35 -11.12 -8.32 0.06
N PRO A 36 -11.01 -7.20 0.80
CA PRO A 36 -9.82 -6.91 1.62
C PRO A 36 -9.55 -7.94 2.71
N VAL A 37 -10.61 -8.49 3.34
CA VAL A 37 -10.45 -9.57 4.34
C VAL A 37 -9.91 -10.84 3.69
N ILE A 38 -10.42 -11.22 2.51
CA ILE A 38 -9.89 -12.35 1.74
C ILE A 38 -8.43 -12.10 1.35
N ALA A 39 -8.09 -10.90 0.87
CA ALA A 39 -6.71 -10.55 0.52
C ALA A 39 -5.78 -10.63 1.74
N LEU A 40 -6.23 -10.17 2.91
CA LEU A 40 -5.47 -10.26 4.16
C LEU A 40 -5.28 -11.72 4.62
N ALA A 41 -6.31 -12.55 4.50
CA ALA A 41 -6.24 -13.97 4.81
C ALA A 41 -5.27 -14.69 3.86
N ALA A 42 -5.34 -14.41 2.56
CA ALA A 42 -4.42 -14.95 1.56
C ALA A 42 -2.96 -14.54 1.85
N LEU A 43 -2.73 -13.28 2.23
CA LEU A 43 -1.42 -12.81 2.67
C LEU A 43 -0.92 -13.61 3.88
N PHE A 44 -1.75 -13.77 4.91
CA PHE A 44 -1.37 -14.51 6.11
C PHE A 44 -1.05 -15.98 5.80
N ILE A 45 -1.89 -16.65 5.00
CA ILE A 45 -1.65 -18.04 4.57
C ILE A 45 -0.32 -18.14 3.81
N GLY A 46 -0.05 -17.25 2.86
CA GLY A 46 1.20 -17.21 2.12
C GLY A 46 2.43 -17.05 3.02
N LEU A 47 2.35 -16.16 4.01
CA LEU A 47 3.42 -15.97 5.00
C LEU A 47 3.68 -17.25 5.82
N ARG A 48 2.62 -17.97 6.22
CA ARG A 48 2.74 -19.21 6.99
C ARG A 48 3.28 -20.36 6.14
N TRP A 49 2.88 -20.44 4.88
CA TRP A 49 3.33 -21.46 3.94
C TRP A 49 4.84 -21.35 3.67
N GLU A 50 5.34 -20.13 3.48
CA GLU A 50 6.76 -19.84 3.27
C GLU A 50 7.61 -19.89 4.56
N GLY A 51 7.00 -20.19 5.70
CA GLY A 51 7.69 -20.21 6.99
C GLY A 51 8.23 -18.84 7.44
N ILE A 52 7.67 -17.75 6.92
CA ILE A 52 8.14 -16.38 7.20
C ILE A 52 7.68 -15.97 8.60
N VAL A 53 8.66 -15.61 9.44
CA VAL A 53 8.40 -15.07 10.79
C VAL A 53 7.91 -13.63 10.67
N LEU A 54 6.83 -13.28 11.40
CA LEU A 54 6.30 -11.93 11.42
C LEU A 54 7.31 -10.96 12.05
N SER A 55 7.84 -10.06 11.23
CA SER A 55 8.62 -8.92 11.71
C SER A 55 7.70 -7.84 12.26
N LEU A 56 8.22 -7.00 13.18
CA LEU A 56 7.46 -5.88 13.75
C LEU A 56 6.85 -4.97 12.67
N THR A 57 7.63 -4.61 11.65
CA THR A 57 7.18 -3.77 10.53
C THR A 57 6.02 -4.43 9.76
N LEU A 58 6.13 -5.73 9.46
CA LEU A 58 5.09 -6.46 8.75
C LEU A 58 3.79 -6.54 9.57
N THR A 59 3.90 -6.78 10.88
CA THR A 59 2.74 -6.78 11.79
C THR A 59 2.03 -5.43 11.79
N VAL A 60 2.77 -4.33 11.83
CA VAL A 60 2.19 -2.98 11.77
C VAL A 60 1.45 -2.77 10.44
N TYR A 61 2.02 -3.20 9.31
CA TYR A 61 1.33 -3.14 8.02
C TYR A 61 0.06 -3.98 7.96
N ILE A 62 0.07 -5.19 8.52
CA ILE A 62 -1.12 -6.05 8.63
C ILE A 62 -2.22 -5.33 9.42
N VAL A 63 -1.88 -4.69 10.55
CA VAL A 63 -2.83 -3.92 11.36
C VAL A 63 -3.39 -2.73 10.57
N PHE A 64 -2.56 -2.01 9.82
CA PHE A 64 -3.02 -0.91 8.96
C PHE A 64 -3.97 -1.41 7.88
N ILE A 65 -3.61 -2.48 7.17
CA ILE A 65 -4.46 -3.07 6.13
C ILE A 65 -5.78 -3.56 6.73
N ALA A 66 -5.75 -4.20 7.90
CA ALA A 66 -6.95 -4.67 8.60
C ALA A 66 -7.87 -3.55 9.09
N SER A 67 -7.32 -2.36 9.37
CA SER A 67 -8.11 -1.20 9.78
C SER A 67 -9.07 -0.73 8.68
N VAL A 68 -8.76 -0.99 7.40
CA VAL A 68 -9.58 -0.58 6.25
C VAL A 68 -10.93 -1.29 6.19
N PRO A 69 -11.01 -2.64 6.10
CA PRO A 69 -12.29 -3.34 6.09
C PRO A 69 -13.07 -3.12 7.39
N LEU A 70 -12.38 -2.96 8.53
CA LEU A 70 -13.02 -2.62 9.80
C LEU A 70 -13.72 -1.26 9.74
N ALA A 71 -13.02 -0.21 9.30
CA ALA A 71 -13.58 1.12 9.18
C ALA A 71 -14.75 1.17 8.18
N ASN A 72 -14.64 0.44 7.07
CA ASN A 72 -15.70 0.32 6.08
C ASN A 72 -16.93 -0.41 6.64
N ALA A 73 -16.74 -1.53 7.33
CA ALA A 73 -17.84 -2.27 7.96
C ALA A 73 -18.59 -1.41 9.00
N LEU A 74 -17.85 -0.71 9.87
CA LEU A 74 -18.44 0.18 10.88
C LEU A 74 -19.20 1.34 10.24
N LEU A 75 -18.67 1.94 9.17
CA LEU A 75 -19.34 3.06 8.51
C LEU A 75 -20.60 2.61 7.76
N ILE A 76 -20.58 1.43 7.12
CA ILE A 76 -21.78 0.88 6.48
C ILE A 76 -22.85 0.57 7.54
N HIS A 77 -22.46 0.01 8.69
CA HIS A 77 -23.38 -0.24 9.79
C HIS A 77 -23.96 1.05 10.39
N ALA A 78 -23.16 2.13 10.46
CA ALA A 78 -23.61 3.45 10.88
C ALA A 78 -24.60 4.08 9.88
N VAL A 79 -24.49 3.77 8.58
CA VAL A 79 -25.48 4.19 7.58
C VAL A 79 -26.83 3.48 7.77
N ASP A 80 -26.82 2.25 8.29
CA ASP A 80 -28.04 1.46 8.52
C ASP A 80 -28.73 1.81 9.83
N SER A 81 -27.94 2.25 10.82
CA SER A 81 -28.44 2.74 12.09
C SER A 81 -29.08 4.12 11.93
N GLU A 82 -30.26 4.37 12.52
CA GLU A 82 -30.88 5.71 12.58
C GLU A 82 -30.05 6.73 13.39
N TRP A 83 -28.99 6.25 14.04
CA TRP A 83 -28.00 7.02 14.77
C TRP A 83 -27.11 7.78 13.79
N LEU A 84 -27.66 8.83 13.18
CA LEU A 84 -26.97 9.68 12.20
C LEU A 84 -25.82 10.51 12.79
N GLU A 85 -25.58 10.43 14.10
CA GLU A 85 -24.46 11.12 14.75
C GLU A 85 -23.15 10.35 14.55
N LEU A 86 -22.41 10.72 13.51
CA LEU A 86 -21.08 10.18 13.28
C LEU A 86 -20.12 10.69 14.37
N SER A 87 -19.75 9.79 15.29
CA SER A 87 -18.82 10.13 16.37
C SER A 87 -17.45 10.56 15.80
N ARG A 88 -16.83 11.56 16.42
CA ARG A 88 -15.47 12.01 16.08
C ARG A 88 -14.45 10.86 15.94
N PRO A 89 -14.39 9.85 16.84
CA PRO A 89 -13.46 8.74 16.68
C PRO A 89 -13.73 7.90 15.42
N LEU A 90 -14.99 7.69 15.05
CA LEU A 90 -15.34 6.94 13.85
C LEU A 90 -14.94 7.70 12.58
N ALA A 91 -15.11 9.03 12.56
CA ALA A 91 -14.63 9.86 11.45
C ALA A 91 -13.09 9.87 11.34
N LEU A 92 -12.38 9.87 12.47
CA LEU A 92 -10.92 9.76 12.49
C LEU A 92 -10.45 8.40 11.99
N LEU A 93 -11.06 7.31 12.47
CA LEU A 93 -10.77 5.94 12.02
C LEU A 93 -11.02 5.78 10.51
N HIS A 94 -12.14 6.32 10.01
CA HIS A 94 -12.45 6.30 8.59
C HIS A 94 -11.47 7.14 7.75
N GLY A 95 -11.06 8.31 8.25
CA GLY A 95 -10.01 9.11 7.63
C GLY A 95 -8.68 8.37 7.58
N PHE A 96 -8.31 7.70 8.67
CA PHE A 96 -7.11 6.87 8.74
C PHE A 96 -7.15 5.74 7.72
N ALA A 97 -8.24 4.97 7.69
CA ALA A 97 -8.45 3.91 6.69
C ALA A 97 -8.43 4.42 5.25
N THR A 98 -8.96 5.63 5.00
CA THR A 98 -8.89 6.28 3.69
C THR A 98 -7.45 6.57 3.29
N GLY A 99 -6.65 7.12 4.22
CA GLY A 99 -5.23 7.39 3.99
C GLY A 99 -4.43 6.12 3.70
N ILE A 100 -4.60 5.08 4.51
CA ILE A 100 -3.96 3.77 4.29
C ILE A 100 -4.35 3.18 2.94
N SER A 101 -5.65 3.15 2.62
CA SER A 101 -6.14 2.64 1.34
C SER A 101 -5.57 3.41 0.16
N ALA A 102 -5.45 4.73 0.27
CA ALA A 102 -4.87 5.57 -0.77
C ALA A 102 -3.38 5.26 -1.00
N ILE A 103 -2.60 5.12 0.07
CA ILE A 103 -1.18 4.75 -0.02
C ILE A 103 -1.02 3.40 -0.72
N PHE A 104 -1.77 2.37 -0.30
CA PHE A 104 -1.68 1.05 -0.94
C PHE A 104 -2.25 1.05 -2.36
N ALA A 105 -3.31 1.79 -2.66
CA ALA A 105 -3.83 1.92 -4.01
C ALA A 105 -2.79 2.55 -4.97
N ILE A 106 -2.08 3.58 -4.52
CA ILE A 106 -0.98 4.20 -5.28
C ILE A 106 0.16 3.20 -5.49
N LEU A 107 0.53 2.45 -4.45
CA LEU A 107 1.58 1.43 -4.52
C LEU A 107 1.26 0.31 -5.51
N PHE A 108 -0.01 -0.11 -5.57
CA PHE A 108 -0.47 -1.19 -6.44
C PHE A 108 -0.83 -0.68 -7.85
N LEU A 109 -0.86 0.63 -8.08
CA LEU A 109 -1.23 1.23 -9.37
C LEU A 109 -0.33 0.73 -10.53
N PRO A 110 1.00 0.66 -10.40
CA PRO A 110 1.87 0.14 -11.47
C PRO A 110 1.61 -1.35 -11.77
N LEU A 111 1.10 -2.11 -10.80
CA LEU A 111 0.76 -3.52 -10.95
C LEU A 111 -0.65 -3.74 -11.51
N THR A 112 -1.44 -2.67 -11.69
CA THR A 112 -2.83 -2.76 -12.18
C THR A 112 -2.95 -3.44 -13.54
N PRO A 113 -2.08 -3.20 -14.55
CA PRO A 113 -2.17 -3.92 -15.81
C PRO A 113 -2.02 -5.44 -15.66
N VAL A 114 -1.05 -5.86 -14.83
CA VAL A 114 -0.82 -7.29 -14.50
C VAL A 114 -2.00 -7.86 -13.74
N ALA A 115 -2.57 -7.09 -12.81
CA ALA A 115 -3.76 -7.47 -12.08
C ALA A 115 -4.97 -7.66 -12.99
N VAL A 116 -5.21 -6.74 -13.94
CA VAL A 116 -6.31 -6.86 -14.90
C VAL A 116 -6.14 -8.11 -15.76
N LEU A 117 -4.92 -8.39 -16.24
CA LEU A 117 -4.63 -9.61 -16.97
C LEU A 117 -4.87 -10.87 -16.11
N GLY A 118 -4.37 -10.88 -14.88
CA GLY A 118 -4.57 -11.99 -13.93
C GLY A 118 -6.04 -12.18 -13.54
N LEU A 119 -6.84 -11.12 -13.54
CA LEU A 119 -8.29 -11.17 -13.30
C LEU A 119 -8.98 -11.90 -14.46
N VAL A 120 -8.65 -11.54 -15.70
CA VAL A 120 -9.24 -12.15 -16.91
C VAL A 120 -8.88 -13.62 -17.04
N VAL A 121 -7.66 -14.02 -16.70
CA VAL A 121 -7.19 -15.41 -16.91
C VAL A 121 -7.51 -16.33 -15.73
N PHE A 122 -7.33 -15.88 -14.48
CA PHE A 122 -7.38 -16.75 -13.29
C PHE A 122 -8.30 -16.24 -12.18
N GLY A 123 -8.91 -15.06 -12.31
CA GLY A 123 -9.68 -14.41 -11.25
C GLY A 123 -8.84 -13.85 -10.08
N LEU A 124 -7.57 -14.26 -9.95
CA LEU A 124 -6.66 -13.85 -8.89
C LEU A 124 -6.28 -12.36 -8.94
N GLY A 125 -6.44 -11.71 -10.09
CA GLY A 125 -6.22 -10.27 -10.23
C GLY A 125 -7.09 -9.41 -9.31
N LEU A 126 -8.22 -9.95 -8.85
CA LEU A 126 -9.10 -9.25 -7.91
C LEU A 126 -8.42 -8.98 -6.57
N LEU A 127 -7.53 -9.88 -6.12
CA LEU A 127 -6.75 -9.68 -4.88
C LEU A 127 -5.77 -8.52 -5.03
N LEU A 128 -5.14 -8.38 -6.20
CA LEU A 128 -4.20 -7.31 -6.48
C LEU A 128 -4.93 -5.96 -6.66
N LEU A 129 -6.20 -5.97 -7.09
CA LEU A 129 -7.08 -4.80 -7.15
C LEU A 129 -7.73 -4.44 -5.80
N ALA A 130 -7.61 -5.29 -4.78
CA ALA A 130 -8.33 -5.11 -3.51
C ALA A 130 -8.11 -3.73 -2.85
N PRO A 131 -6.87 -3.17 -2.78
CA PRO A 131 -6.67 -1.85 -2.18
C PRO A 131 -7.38 -0.71 -2.93
N LEU A 132 -7.41 -0.78 -4.26
CA LEU A 132 -8.08 0.21 -5.10
C LEU A 132 -9.60 0.12 -4.93
N LEU A 133 -10.15 -1.10 -4.97
CA LEU A 133 -11.58 -1.33 -4.78
C LEU A 133 -12.02 -0.94 -3.36
N ALA A 134 -11.20 -1.21 -2.35
CA ALA A 134 -11.43 -0.77 -0.99
C ALA A 134 -11.50 0.75 -0.90
N LEU A 135 -10.54 1.48 -1.50
CA LEU A 135 -10.55 2.95 -1.53
C LEU A 135 -11.83 3.50 -2.18
N ILE A 136 -12.23 2.94 -3.31
CA ILE A 136 -13.47 3.33 -4.00
C ILE A 136 -14.69 3.11 -3.09
N ALA A 137 -14.77 1.96 -2.44
CA ALA A 137 -15.84 1.65 -1.50
C ALA A 137 -15.85 2.62 -0.30
N THR A 138 -14.70 2.91 0.30
CA THR A 138 -14.53 3.86 1.41
C THR A 138 -15.09 5.24 1.03
N LEU A 139 -14.71 5.76 -0.15
CA LEU A 139 -15.19 7.05 -0.65
C LEU A 139 -16.68 7.03 -1.00
N ALA A 140 -17.18 5.92 -1.56
CA ALA A 140 -18.59 5.75 -1.88
C ALA A 140 -19.47 5.78 -0.64
N VAL A 141 -19.12 5.04 0.42
CA VAL A 141 -19.87 5.04 1.69
C VAL A 141 -19.91 6.44 2.29
N ARG A 142 -18.78 7.14 2.31
CA ARG A 142 -18.71 8.51 2.86
C ARG A 142 -19.61 9.48 2.09
N ARG A 143 -19.66 9.38 0.75
CA ARG A 143 -20.57 10.18 -0.08
C ARG A 143 -22.03 9.87 0.19
N VAL A 144 -22.38 8.58 0.33
CA VAL A 144 -23.74 8.16 0.66
C VAL A 144 -24.17 8.72 2.03
N LEU A 145 -23.30 8.63 3.03
CA LEU A 145 -23.59 9.15 4.37
C LEU A 145 -23.72 10.68 4.38
N ALA A 146 -22.79 11.39 3.72
CA ALA A 146 -22.86 12.85 3.58
C ALA A 146 -24.16 13.29 2.88
N GLY A 147 -24.56 12.55 1.84
CA GLY A 147 -25.84 12.77 1.17
C GLY A 147 -27.03 12.62 2.12
N ARG A 148 -27.08 11.54 2.93
CA ARG A 148 -28.17 11.34 3.89
C ARG A 148 -28.26 12.46 4.93
N LEU A 149 -27.13 12.86 5.50
CA LEU A 149 -27.10 13.92 6.51
C LEU A 149 -27.56 15.28 5.98
N LEU A 150 -27.18 15.61 4.73
CA LEU A 150 -27.68 16.81 4.05
C LEU A 150 -29.20 16.76 3.85
N HIS A 151 -29.78 15.62 3.48
CA HIS A 151 -31.22 15.48 3.28
C HIS A 151 -32.01 15.46 4.60
N SER A 152 -31.43 14.93 5.67
CA SER A 152 -32.04 14.89 7.00
C SER A 152 -31.92 16.20 7.78
N GLY A 153 -31.30 17.24 7.21
CA GLY A 153 -31.04 18.51 7.91
C GLY A 153 -30.08 18.39 9.11
N GLY A 154 -29.30 17.30 9.15
CA GLY A 154 -28.37 17.00 10.24
C GLY A 154 -27.07 17.81 10.17
N ALA A 155 -26.26 17.70 11.21
CA ALA A 155 -24.94 18.34 11.26
C ALA A 155 -24.02 17.85 10.14
N ALA A 156 -23.11 18.72 9.68
CA ALA A 156 -22.13 18.37 8.66
C ALA A 156 -21.20 17.23 9.14
N LEU A 157 -20.77 16.38 8.20
CA LEU A 157 -19.85 15.28 8.49
C LEU A 157 -18.54 15.82 9.10
N PRO A 158 -18.04 15.22 10.20
CA PRO A 158 -16.72 15.57 10.68
C PRO A 158 -15.66 15.38 9.58
N SER A 159 -14.67 16.28 9.56
CA SER A 159 -13.59 16.19 8.59
C SER A 159 -12.78 14.92 8.80
N ALA A 160 -12.57 14.15 7.73
CA ALA A 160 -11.74 12.94 7.72
C ALA A 160 -10.24 13.26 7.54
N TRP A 161 -9.90 14.51 7.19
CA TRP A 161 -8.52 14.94 6.93
C TRP A 161 -7.54 14.68 8.08
N PRO A 162 -7.90 14.88 9.37
CA PRO A 162 -6.99 14.56 10.46
C PRO A 162 -6.57 13.09 10.48
N GLY A 163 -7.50 12.17 10.18
CA GLY A 163 -7.19 10.74 10.08
C GLY A 163 -6.28 10.42 8.89
N VAL A 164 -6.53 11.05 7.73
CA VAL A 164 -5.68 10.90 6.54
C VAL A 164 -4.26 11.38 6.81
N LEU A 165 -4.11 12.56 7.42
CA LEU A 165 -2.82 13.12 7.79
C LEU A 165 -2.10 12.25 8.82
N LEU A 166 -2.83 11.67 9.78
CA LEU A 166 -2.26 10.74 10.74
C LEU A 166 -1.72 9.48 10.06
N ALA A 167 -2.46 8.90 9.11
CA ALA A 167 -1.98 7.75 8.33
C ALA A 167 -0.71 8.09 7.54
N LEU A 168 -0.70 9.23 6.85
CA LEU A 168 0.47 9.71 6.10
C LEU A 168 1.68 9.97 7.00
N ALA A 169 1.47 10.59 8.17
CA ALA A 169 2.52 10.86 9.13
C ALA A 169 3.15 9.57 9.67
N ILE A 170 2.34 8.58 10.02
CA ILE A 170 2.83 7.30 10.57
C ILE A 170 3.58 6.52 9.49
N VAL A 171 3.00 6.35 8.30
CA VAL A 171 3.66 5.62 7.20
C VAL A 171 4.92 6.37 6.76
N GLY A 172 4.84 7.69 6.62
CA GLY A 172 5.97 8.55 6.26
C GLY A 172 7.11 8.41 7.26
N ALA A 173 6.83 8.43 8.57
CA ALA A 173 7.85 8.25 9.60
C ALA A 173 8.49 6.86 9.58
N MET A 174 7.72 5.81 9.25
CA MET A 174 8.23 4.45 9.13
C MET A 174 9.12 4.24 7.90
N GLU A 175 8.77 4.86 6.79
CA GLU A 175 9.49 4.70 5.51
C GLU A 175 10.64 5.70 5.34
N LEU A 176 10.64 6.80 6.11
CA LEU A 176 11.65 7.86 6.04
C LEU A 176 13.09 7.32 6.11
N PRO A 177 13.45 6.42 7.05
CA PRO A 177 14.82 5.93 7.15
C PRO A 177 15.26 5.16 5.90
N SER A 178 14.35 4.44 5.25
CA SER A 178 14.65 3.70 4.02
C SER A 178 14.84 4.65 2.84
N VAL A 179 13.92 5.60 2.65
CA VAL A 179 14.01 6.61 1.59
C VAL A 179 15.33 7.39 1.72
N VAL A 180 15.61 7.90 2.91
CA VAL A 180 16.81 8.72 3.17
C VAL A 180 18.08 7.91 2.94
N THR A 181 18.12 6.64 3.37
CA THR A 181 19.30 5.79 3.15
C THR A 181 19.51 5.50 1.66
N ARG A 182 18.47 5.16 0.89
CA ARG A 182 18.61 4.89 -0.56
C ARG A 182 19.00 6.13 -1.35
N VAL A 183 18.35 7.25 -1.09
CA VAL A 183 18.68 8.53 -1.74
C VAL A 183 20.10 8.96 -1.39
N GLY A 184 20.49 8.86 -0.11
CA GLY A 184 21.84 9.16 0.34
C GLY A 184 22.90 8.29 -0.35
N MET A 185 22.64 6.99 -0.52
CA MET A 185 23.57 6.09 -1.22
C MET A 185 23.70 6.42 -2.71
N ARG A 186 22.58 6.74 -3.39
CA ARG A 186 22.60 7.16 -4.80
C ARG A 186 23.33 8.49 -4.99
N MET A 187 23.13 9.44 -4.08
CA MET A 187 23.87 10.70 -4.09
C MET A 187 25.36 10.46 -3.84
N ALA A 188 25.71 9.57 -2.91
CA ALA A 188 27.11 9.24 -2.60
C ALA A 188 27.84 8.55 -3.75
N SER A 189 27.13 7.82 -4.62
CA SER A 189 27.68 7.15 -5.80
C SER A 189 27.74 8.04 -7.06
N ASP A 190 27.23 9.27 -7.00
CA ASP A 190 27.25 10.20 -8.14
C ASP A 190 28.69 10.66 -8.48
N GLU A 191 28.98 10.88 -9.75
CA GLU A 191 30.31 11.29 -10.25
C GLU A 191 30.63 12.74 -9.87
N ALA A 192 29.60 13.56 -9.70
CA ALA A 192 29.76 14.94 -9.26
C ALA A 192 30.19 15.00 -7.79
N HIS A 193 31.41 15.50 -7.54
CA HIS A 193 31.97 15.64 -6.18
C HIS A 193 31.06 16.40 -5.20
N ALA A 194 30.33 17.43 -5.67
CA ALA A 194 29.38 18.18 -4.85
C ALA A 194 28.17 17.34 -4.40
N THR A 195 27.65 16.48 -5.28
CA THR A 195 26.53 15.57 -4.94
C THR A 195 26.99 14.45 -4.02
N SER A 196 28.17 13.86 -4.29
CA SER A 196 28.73 12.76 -3.50
C SER A 196 29.00 13.16 -2.05
N THR A 197 29.63 14.31 -1.83
CA THR A 197 29.93 14.81 -0.48
C THR A 197 28.65 15.10 0.33
N ASN A 198 27.60 15.60 -0.32
CA ASN A 198 26.32 15.83 0.32
C ASN A 198 25.62 14.50 0.68
N GLY A 199 25.67 13.50 -0.22
CA GLY A 199 25.17 12.15 0.03
C GLY A 199 25.83 11.50 1.26
N ILE A 200 27.16 11.60 1.37
CA ILE A 200 27.91 11.11 2.54
C ILE A 200 27.49 11.83 3.82
N ARG A 201 27.27 13.15 3.79
CA ARG A 201 26.82 13.92 4.96
C ARG A 201 25.44 13.47 5.43
N VAL A 202 24.49 13.26 4.51
CA VAL A 202 23.15 12.75 4.83
C VAL A 202 23.24 11.36 5.45
N LEU A 203 24.04 10.47 4.87
CA LEU A 203 24.22 9.11 5.40
C LEU A 203 24.86 9.08 6.79
N ARG A 204 25.76 10.03 7.12
CA ARG A 204 26.35 10.12 8.47
C ARG A 204 25.35 10.54 9.55
N TYR A 205 24.37 11.38 9.21
CA TYR A 205 23.42 11.90 10.20
C TYR A 205 22.12 11.09 10.27
N LEU A 206 21.64 10.58 9.13
CA LEU A 206 20.32 9.94 8.99
C LEU A 206 20.37 8.53 8.41
N GLY A 207 21.56 8.03 8.04
CA GLY A 207 21.70 6.70 7.45
C GLY A 207 21.42 5.59 8.45
N ASN A 208 20.76 4.52 7.99
CA ASN A 208 20.54 3.32 8.81
C ASN A 208 21.50 2.21 8.37
N GLU A 209 22.47 1.89 9.22
CA GLU A 209 23.52 0.90 8.93
C GLU A 209 22.94 -0.49 8.56
N LYS A 210 21.85 -0.92 9.21
CA LYS A 210 21.21 -2.22 8.92
C LYS A 210 20.65 -2.26 7.50
N ILE A 211 20.09 -1.15 7.01
CA ILE A 211 19.57 -1.03 5.65
C ILE A 211 20.73 -1.05 4.65
N MET A 212 21.81 -0.32 4.91
CA MET A 212 22.99 -0.31 4.05
C MET A 212 23.61 -1.71 3.90
N ARG A 213 23.76 -2.43 5.01
CA ARG A 213 24.30 -3.81 5.00
C ARG A 213 23.43 -4.78 4.21
N ARG A 214 22.10 -4.68 4.34
CA ARG A 214 21.17 -5.52 3.57
C ARG A 214 21.28 -5.26 2.06
N ILE A 215 21.39 -4.00 1.65
CA ILE A 215 21.54 -3.63 0.24
C ILE A 215 22.89 -4.14 -0.31
N CYS A 216 23.96 -4.03 0.47
CA CYS A 216 25.27 -4.59 0.14
C CYS A 216 25.30 -6.12 -0.04
N ALA A 217 24.57 -6.84 0.81
CA ALA A 217 24.48 -8.29 0.78
C ALA A 217 23.75 -8.81 -0.47
N GLY A 218 23.16 -7.93 -1.29
CA GLY A 218 22.31 -8.34 -2.41
C GLY A 218 20.99 -8.96 -1.94
N GLU A 219 20.68 -8.86 -0.64
CA GLU A 219 19.41 -9.26 -0.04
C GLU A 219 18.31 -8.23 -0.38
N GLY A 220 18.14 -7.95 -1.67
CA GLY A 220 16.97 -7.28 -2.25
C GLY A 220 15.72 -8.17 -2.23
N GLY A 221 15.78 -9.33 -1.57
CA GLY A 221 14.69 -10.27 -1.42
C GLY A 221 13.60 -9.73 -0.51
N PHE A 222 12.61 -9.07 -1.13
CA PHE A 222 11.23 -8.89 -0.65
C PHE A 222 11.04 -8.61 0.86
N PRO A 223 11.61 -7.54 1.44
CA PRO A 223 10.96 -6.89 2.58
C PRO A 223 9.81 -6.00 2.07
N PRO A 224 8.75 -5.77 2.87
CA PRO A 224 7.59 -4.94 2.50
C PRO A 224 7.93 -3.44 2.57
N ASP A 225 9.05 -3.05 1.99
CA ASP A 225 9.49 -1.67 1.93
C ASP A 225 8.82 -1.03 0.71
N LEU A 226 7.88 -0.11 0.96
CA LEU A 226 7.05 0.53 -0.05
C LEU A 226 7.94 1.26 -1.09
N THR A 227 9.10 1.73 -0.64
CA THR A 227 10.08 2.40 -1.50
C THR A 227 10.67 1.47 -2.55
N SER A 228 10.81 0.17 -2.27
CA SER A 228 11.41 -0.78 -3.22
C SER A 228 10.54 -0.98 -4.47
N ILE A 229 9.22 -0.98 -4.31
CA ILE A 229 8.23 -1.11 -5.39
C ILE A 229 8.18 0.16 -6.23
N VAL A 230 8.29 1.34 -5.60
CA VAL A 230 8.29 2.62 -6.32
C VAL A 230 9.62 2.90 -7.03
N LEU A 231 10.75 2.48 -6.45
CA LEU A 231 12.08 2.71 -7.01
C LEU A 231 12.49 1.68 -8.07
N THR A 232 11.85 0.51 -8.13
CA THR A 232 12.09 -0.47 -9.21
C THR A 232 11.79 0.14 -10.59
N THR A 233 10.81 1.05 -10.67
CA THR A 233 10.52 1.81 -11.90
C THR A 233 11.56 2.89 -12.26
N ARG A 234 12.51 3.24 -11.39
CA ARG A 234 13.52 4.31 -11.62
C ARG A 234 14.98 3.84 -11.65
N GLY A 235 15.19 2.52 -11.77
CA GLY A 235 16.51 1.89 -11.72
C GLY A 235 16.90 1.58 -10.28
N ALA A 236 17.02 0.29 -9.97
CA ALA A 236 17.56 -0.15 -8.70
C ALA A 236 19.06 0.21 -8.64
N THR A 237 19.51 0.84 -7.56
CA THR A 237 20.96 0.97 -7.26
C THR A 237 21.56 -0.43 -7.26
N SER A 238 22.55 -0.68 -8.11
CA SER A 238 23.14 -2.00 -8.25
C SER A 238 23.87 -2.38 -6.96
N ALA A 239 23.99 -3.68 -6.68
CA ALA A 239 24.71 -4.15 -5.49
C ALA A 239 26.18 -3.69 -5.50
N GLU A 240 26.77 -3.44 -6.67
CA GLU A 240 28.12 -2.90 -6.83
C GLU A 240 28.23 -1.44 -6.43
N GLU A 241 27.28 -0.58 -6.86
CA GLU A 241 27.21 0.82 -6.44
C GLU A 241 27.04 0.96 -4.92
N ALA A 242 26.20 0.11 -4.33
CA ALA A 242 26.00 0.07 -2.89
C ALA A 242 27.28 -0.32 -2.12
N ARG A 243 28.03 -1.32 -2.62
CA ARG A 243 29.31 -1.73 -2.04
C ARG A 243 30.37 -0.62 -2.11
N ALA A 244 30.45 0.09 -3.23
CA ALA A 244 31.35 1.21 -3.40
C ALA A 244 31.03 2.37 -2.45
N SER A 245 29.75 2.74 -2.32
CA SER A 245 29.30 3.78 -1.39
C SER A 245 29.51 3.40 0.07
N TYR A 246 29.27 2.13 0.45
CA TYR A 246 29.52 1.66 1.82
C TYR A 246 31.00 1.74 2.19
N TYR A 247 31.89 1.24 1.31
CA TYR A 247 33.34 1.31 1.55
C TYR A 247 33.84 2.74 1.74
N ARG A 248 33.33 3.70 0.93
CA ARG A 248 33.65 5.13 1.10
C ARG A 248 33.18 5.70 2.45
N LEU A 249 32.11 5.15 3.03
CA LEU A 249 31.51 5.69 4.25
C LEU A 249 32.15 5.10 5.51
N THR A 250 32.42 3.80 5.52
CA THR A 250 32.87 3.05 6.70
C THR A 250 34.35 2.68 6.64
N GLY A 251 34.98 2.73 5.47
CA GLY A 251 36.35 2.23 5.25
C GLY A 251 36.44 0.70 5.27
N THR A 252 35.32 -0.01 5.44
CA THR A 252 35.28 -1.48 5.51
C THR A 252 34.60 -2.06 4.28
N GLN A 253 35.15 -3.16 3.75
CA GLN A 253 34.50 -3.85 2.64
C GLN A 253 33.19 -4.48 3.12
N CYS A 254 32.11 -4.35 2.34
CA CYS A 254 30.82 -4.95 2.69
C CYS A 254 30.90 -6.49 2.86
N SER A 255 31.85 -7.13 2.19
CA SER A 255 32.13 -8.57 2.29
C SER A 255 32.76 -9.00 3.63
N ALA A 256 33.35 -8.06 4.38
CA ALA A 256 34.03 -8.34 5.65
C ALA A 256 33.06 -8.40 6.84
N VAL A 257 31.79 -8.03 6.64
CA VAL A 257 30.77 -8.01 7.69
C VAL A 257 29.76 -9.14 7.43
N PRO A 258 29.57 -10.11 8.36
CA PRO A 258 28.69 -11.27 8.12
C PRO A 258 27.25 -10.82 7.81
N ALA A 259 26.57 -11.52 6.89
CA ALA A 259 25.19 -11.21 6.50
C ALA A 259 24.25 -11.26 7.72
N PRO A 260 23.22 -10.40 7.79
CA PRO A 260 22.28 -10.42 8.90
C PRO A 260 21.55 -11.77 8.96
N SER A 261 21.52 -12.38 10.14
CA SER A 261 20.95 -13.69 10.42
C SER A 261 19.42 -13.68 10.25
N GLY A 262 18.94 -13.92 9.02
CA GLY A 262 17.50 -13.92 8.72
C GLY A 262 17.04 -14.88 7.61
N ARG A 263 17.94 -15.42 6.78
CA ARG A 263 17.61 -16.51 5.85
C ARG A 263 18.82 -17.39 5.63
N SER A 264 18.71 -18.64 6.05
CA SER A 264 19.69 -19.69 5.86
C SER A 264 20.07 -19.80 4.39
N ALA A 265 21.37 -19.97 4.15
CA ALA A 265 22.00 -20.21 2.87
C ALA A 265 21.20 -21.16 1.96
N HIS A 266 20.67 -20.64 0.86
CA HIS A 266 20.35 -21.44 -0.33
C HIS A 266 20.79 -20.80 -1.65
N ALA A 267 21.62 -19.76 -1.60
CA ALA A 267 22.21 -19.13 -2.79
C ALA A 267 23.72 -19.42 -2.93
N SER A 268 24.20 -20.51 -2.35
CA SER A 268 25.57 -21.01 -2.51
C SER A 268 25.57 -22.33 -3.28
N ASP A 269 25.07 -22.34 -4.52
CA ASP A 269 25.34 -23.47 -5.44
C ASP A 269 25.37 -23.10 -6.94
N GLY A 270 25.54 -21.82 -7.28
CA GLY A 270 25.58 -21.37 -8.68
C GLY A 270 26.88 -20.70 -9.14
N ALA A 271 27.71 -20.19 -8.23
CA ALA A 271 28.84 -19.32 -8.58
C ALA A 271 30.22 -20.00 -8.50
N GLY A 272 30.26 -21.34 -8.43
CA GLY A 272 31.50 -22.12 -8.26
C GLY A 272 32.08 -22.79 -9.51
N ARG A 273 31.59 -22.49 -10.73
CA ARG A 273 31.93 -23.30 -11.93
C ARG A 273 32.55 -22.61 -13.15
N TYR A 274 33.02 -21.36 -13.05
CA TYR A 274 33.70 -20.70 -14.19
C TYR A 274 35.04 -20.02 -13.88
N ALA A 275 35.75 -20.47 -12.85
CA ALA A 275 37.12 -20.03 -12.58
C ALA A 275 38.04 -21.24 -12.39
N GLY A 276 38.37 -21.92 -13.50
CA GLY A 276 39.22 -23.11 -13.42
C GLY A 276 39.38 -23.89 -14.72
N GLN A 277 39.56 -23.22 -15.86
CA GLN A 277 40.10 -23.90 -17.04
C GLN A 277 40.66 -22.86 -18.02
N GLU A 278 41.96 -22.61 -17.93
CA GLU A 278 42.89 -22.49 -19.07
C GLU A 278 44.24 -21.91 -18.60
N THR A 279 45.10 -22.81 -18.14
CA THR A 279 46.56 -22.64 -18.17
C THR A 279 47.16 -23.84 -18.88
N GLY A 280 47.71 -23.59 -20.07
CA GLY A 280 48.93 -24.22 -20.60
C GLY A 280 48.87 -25.69 -21.04
N ARG A 281 48.80 -25.88 -22.37
CA ARG A 281 49.80 -26.63 -23.11
C ARG A 281 49.99 -26.03 -24.49
#